data_AF-A0A8C6H3E9-F1
#
_entry.id   AF-A0A8C6H3E9-F1
#
_cell.length_a   1.000
_cell.length_b   1.000
_cell.length_c   1.000
_cell.angle_alpha   90.00
_cell.angle_beta   90.00
_cell.angle_gamma   90.00
#
_symmetry.space_group_name_H-M   'P 1'
#
loop_
_entity.id
_entity.type
_entity.pdbx_description
1 polymer ?
#
loop_
_entity_poly.entity_id
_entity_poly.type
_entity_poly.pdbx_seq_one_letter_code
_entity_poly.pdbx_strand_id
1 'polypeptide(L)'
;MAQPLDFLLVSICLFHSLFSFQVEDYYAPTIESLIRNPETEDGVCVFPFLYRSEIFYDCVNFNLKHKWCSLNKTYQGYWKYCALSDYAPCAFPFWYRHMIYWDCTEDGEVFGKKWCSLTPNYNKDQVWKYCI
;
A
#
# COMPACT_ATOMS: atom_id res chain seq x y z
N MET A 1 -19.66 -54.81 15.20
CA MET A 1 -19.10 -55.76 16.20
C MET A 1 -17.65 -55.95 15.81
N ALA A 2 -16.77 -55.04 16.25
CA ALA A 2 -15.94 -55.12 17.46
C ALA A 2 -14.69 -56.00 17.24
N GLN A 3 -13.53 -55.44 17.59
CA GLN A 3 -12.13 -55.80 17.22
C GLN A 3 -11.66 -57.21 17.65
N PRO A 4 -10.44 -57.62 17.25
CA PRO A 4 -9.29 -57.33 18.11
C PRO A 4 -8.08 -56.74 17.34
N LEU A 5 -7.47 -55.72 17.95
CA LEU A 5 -6.40 -54.87 17.45
C LEU A 5 -5.19 -55.09 18.37
N ASP A 6 -4.32 -56.09 18.14
CA ASP A 6 -3.23 -56.36 19.10
C ASP A 6 -1.92 -57.00 18.56
N PHE A 7 -1.65 -57.09 17.25
CA PHE A 7 -0.43 -57.80 16.78
C PHE A 7 0.42 -57.16 15.68
N LEU A 8 0.28 -55.87 15.39
CA LEU A 8 1.18 -55.17 14.45
C LEU A 8 1.88 -53.94 15.07
N LEU A 9 2.07 -53.96 16.39
CA LEU A 9 2.78 -52.93 17.16
C LEU A 9 4.32 -53.03 17.10
N VAL A 10 4.90 -53.95 16.33
CA VAL A 10 6.37 -54.14 16.28
C VAL A 10 7.01 -53.65 14.97
N SER A 11 6.24 -53.29 13.95
CA SER A 11 6.79 -52.79 12.66
C SER A 11 6.67 -51.28 12.43
N ILE A 12 6.06 -50.52 13.34
CA ILE A 12 5.89 -49.07 13.19
C ILE A 12 7.00 -48.28 13.91
N CYS A 13 7.72 -48.92 14.84
CA CYS A 13 8.77 -48.28 15.63
C CYS A 13 10.07 -47.96 14.86
N LEU A 14 10.25 -48.43 13.61
CA LEU A 14 11.37 -48.02 12.74
C LEU A 14 11.04 -46.84 11.82
N PHE A 15 9.79 -46.40 11.76
CA PHE A 15 9.41 -45.16 11.05
C PHE A 15 9.07 -44.00 12.00
N HIS A 16 8.94 -44.26 13.31
CA HIS A 16 8.73 -43.22 14.32
C HIS A 16 10.01 -42.56 14.85
N SER A 17 11.20 -42.96 14.39
CA SER A 17 12.47 -42.33 14.79
C SER A 17 12.83 -41.06 13.99
N LEU A 18 11.92 -40.52 13.17
CA LEU A 18 12.13 -39.28 12.40
C LEU A 18 10.97 -38.28 12.48
N PHE A 19 9.88 -38.57 13.19
CA PHE A 19 8.70 -37.70 13.16
C PHE A 19 7.93 -37.65 14.48
N SER A 20 8.61 -37.25 15.57
CA SER A 20 7.97 -36.79 16.82
C SER A 20 9.01 -36.11 17.73
N PHE A 21 9.43 -34.89 17.38
CA PHE A 21 10.15 -33.88 18.20
C PHE A 21 10.74 -32.88 17.19
N GLN A 22 10.50 -31.56 17.14
CA GLN A 22 9.96 -30.58 18.08
C GLN A 22 9.15 -29.57 17.25
N VAL A 23 7.85 -29.45 17.52
CA VAL A 23 7.03 -28.31 17.04
C VAL A 23 7.04 -27.30 18.18
N GLU A 24 8.14 -26.56 18.29
CA GLU A 24 8.38 -25.38 19.14
C GLU A 24 9.89 -25.09 18.96
N ASP A 25 10.27 -23.86 18.60
CA ASP A 25 11.68 -23.37 18.50
C ASP A 25 12.37 -23.25 17.11
N TYR A 26 11.68 -22.92 16.00
CA TYR A 26 12.41 -22.44 14.79
C TYR A 26 11.79 -21.26 14.03
N TYR A 27 10.97 -20.43 14.67
CA TYR A 27 10.72 -19.07 14.18
C TYR A 27 10.66 -18.13 15.39
N ALA A 28 11.80 -17.92 16.03
CA ALA A 28 11.99 -16.71 16.82
C ALA A 28 11.97 -15.52 15.84
N PRO A 29 11.09 -14.52 16.01
CA PRO A 29 11.12 -13.32 15.20
C PRO A 29 12.45 -12.60 15.46
N THR A 30 13.23 -12.33 14.42
CA THR A 30 14.41 -11.46 14.55
C THR A 30 13.95 -10.08 15.04
N ILE A 31 14.79 -9.35 15.77
CA ILE A 31 14.51 -7.98 16.26
C ILE A 31 14.08 -7.03 15.11
N GLU A 32 14.42 -7.34 13.85
CA GLU A 32 13.93 -6.63 12.65
C GLU A 32 12.43 -6.82 12.34
N SER A 33 11.77 -7.81 12.93
CA SER A 33 10.33 -8.04 12.79
C SER A 33 9.49 -7.40 13.90
N LEU A 34 10.11 -7.03 15.03
CA LEU A 34 9.43 -6.36 16.15
C LEU A 34 9.26 -4.84 15.96
N ILE A 35 9.75 -4.29 14.83
CA ILE A 35 9.48 -2.91 14.38
C ILE A 35 8.43 -2.88 13.24
N ARG A 36 7.99 -4.04 12.75
CA ARG A 36 7.08 -4.14 11.60
C ARG A 36 5.64 -4.22 12.12
N ASN A 37 4.87 -3.13 11.98
CA ASN A 37 3.42 -3.23 12.16
C ASN A 37 2.86 -4.01 10.96
N PRO A 38 2.29 -5.21 11.13
CA PRO A 38 1.74 -6.03 10.04
C PRO A 38 0.63 -5.33 9.25
N GLU A 39 0.02 -4.25 9.78
CA GLU A 39 -0.95 -3.43 9.06
C GLU A 39 -0.33 -2.57 7.94
N THR A 40 0.99 -2.41 7.90
CA THR A 40 1.69 -1.53 6.94
C THR A 40 2.16 -2.23 5.66
N GLU A 41 2.15 -3.56 5.62
CA GLU A 41 2.60 -4.34 4.45
C GLU A 41 1.56 -4.31 3.31
N ASP A 42 0.28 -4.21 3.63
CA ASP A 42 -0.85 -4.09 2.68
C ASP A 42 -1.50 -2.69 2.66
N GLY A 43 -0.85 -1.71 3.29
CA GLY A 43 -1.36 -0.35 3.38
C GLY A 43 -1.52 0.31 2.00
N VAL A 44 -2.72 0.80 1.69
CA VAL A 44 -3.00 1.61 0.48
C VAL A 44 -3.01 3.09 0.85
N CYS A 45 -2.36 3.91 0.03
CA CYS A 45 -2.42 5.36 0.18
C CYS A 45 -3.86 5.86 0.07
N VAL A 46 -4.27 6.68 1.04
CA VAL A 46 -5.59 7.33 1.00
C VAL A 46 -5.41 8.76 0.52
N PHE A 47 -6.09 9.11 -0.57
CA PHE A 47 -6.13 10.47 -1.09
C PHE A 47 -7.57 11.01 -1.13
N PRO A 48 -7.76 12.30 -0.81
CA PRO A 48 -6.78 13.15 -0.14
C PRO A 48 -6.61 12.78 1.34
N PHE A 49 -5.43 13.04 1.93
CA PHE A 49 -5.19 12.88 3.37
C PHE A 49 -4.80 14.20 4.04
N LEU A 50 -5.20 14.35 5.31
CA LEU A 50 -4.89 15.49 6.17
C LEU A 50 -3.64 15.22 7.00
N TYR A 51 -2.64 16.08 6.89
CA TYR A 51 -1.43 16.05 7.71
C TYR A 51 -1.00 17.47 8.08
N ARG A 52 -0.81 17.74 9.38
CA ARG A 52 -0.44 19.07 9.91
C ARG A 52 -1.33 20.22 9.40
N SER A 53 -2.63 19.97 9.32
CA SER A 53 -3.65 20.91 8.81
C SER A 53 -3.60 21.20 7.30
N GLU A 54 -2.80 20.44 6.55
CA GLU A 54 -2.75 20.52 5.09
C GLU A 54 -3.34 19.25 4.46
N ILE A 55 -4.02 19.43 3.33
CA ILE A 55 -4.64 18.34 2.59
C ILE A 55 -3.75 18.00 1.40
N PHE A 56 -3.32 16.74 1.33
CA PHE A 56 -2.46 16.22 0.28
C PHE A 56 -3.22 15.26 -0.62
N TYR A 57 -3.05 15.46 -1.93
CA TYR A 57 -3.74 14.70 -2.97
C TYR A 57 -2.82 13.70 -3.66
N ASP A 58 -1.54 13.65 -3.30
CA ASP A 58 -0.56 12.73 -3.87
C ASP A 58 0.55 12.46 -2.83
N CYS A 59 1.49 11.59 -3.16
CA CYS A 59 2.68 11.32 -2.36
C CYS A 59 3.51 12.60 -2.13
N VAL A 60 3.85 12.85 -0.87
CA VAL A 60 4.49 14.10 -0.42
C VAL A 60 5.97 13.93 -0.12
N ASN A 61 6.74 15.02 -0.20
CA ASN A 61 8.15 15.06 0.17
C ASN A 61 8.40 16.13 1.24
N PHE A 62 8.94 15.73 2.39
CA PHE A 62 9.37 16.64 3.48
C PHE A 62 10.88 16.51 3.76
N ASN A 63 11.71 16.62 2.71
CA ASN A 63 13.17 16.45 2.76
C ASN A 63 13.63 15.04 3.13
N LEU A 64 12.79 14.04 2.84
CA LEU A 64 13.18 12.64 2.90
C LEU A 64 13.63 12.20 1.52
N LYS A 65 14.58 11.27 1.48
CA LYS A 65 15.03 10.63 0.23
C LYS A 65 13.87 10.00 -0.56
N HIS A 66 12.79 9.62 0.13
CA HIS A 66 11.63 8.96 -0.46
C HIS A 66 10.33 9.71 -0.11
N LYS A 67 9.42 9.76 -1.08
CA LYS A 67 8.05 10.29 -0.86
C LYS A 67 7.23 9.29 -0.05
N TRP A 68 6.21 9.79 0.65
CA TRP A 68 5.31 8.97 1.46
C TRP A 68 3.85 9.42 1.34
N CYS A 69 2.94 8.57 1.82
CA CYS A 69 1.51 8.85 1.90
C CYS A 69 0.94 8.33 3.23
N SER A 70 -0.19 8.88 3.67
CA SER A 70 -0.93 8.31 4.80
C SER A 70 -1.84 7.18 4.34
N LEU A 71 -2.04 6.21 5.23
CA LEU A 71 -2.98 5.10 5.04
C LEU A 71 -4.39 5.42 5.56
N ASN A 72 -4.61 6.64 6.10
CA ASN A 72 -5.91 7.11 6.56
C ASN A 72 -6.16 8.53 6.05
N LYS A 73 -7.44 8.92 6.00
CA LYS A 73 -7.86 10.27 5.60
C LYS A 73 -7.33 11.36 6.53
N THR A 74 -7.16 11.07 7.82
CA THR A 74 -6.53 11.97 8.78
C THR A 74 -5.33 11.24 9.37
N TYR A 75 -4.15 11.82 9.23
CA TYR A 75 -2.91 11.17 9.65
C TYR A 75 -2.92 10.87 11.16
N GLN A 76 -2.83 9.58 11.48
CA GLN A 76 -2.83 9.04 12.85
C GLN A 76 -1.55 8.26 13.18
N GLY A 77 -0.55 8.31 12.30
CA GLY A 77 0.70 7.53 12.44
C GLY A 77 0.85 6.37 11.46
N TYR A 78 -0.18 6.07 10.66
CA TYR A 78 -0.13 5.06 9.61
C TYR A 78 0.28 5.69 8.28
N TRP A 79 1.45 5.28 7.79
CA TRP A 79 2.05 5.75 6.55
C TRP A 79 2.97 4.69 5.94
N LYS A 80 3.28 4.86 4.66
CA LYS A 80 4.29 4.08 3.94
C LYS A 80 5.06 4.97 2.97
N TYR A 81 6.25 4.52 2.58
CA TYR A 81 6.92 5.09 1.41
C TYR A 81 6.17 4.71 0.14
N CYS A 82 6.09 5.65 -0.79
CA CYS A 82 5.39 5.43 -2.05
C CYS A 82 6.25 4.65 -3.04
N ALA A 83 5.68 3.59 -3.59
CA ALA A 83 6.08 2.99 -4.86
C ALA A 83 5.43 3.75 -6.04
N LEU A 84 5.75 3.35 -7.28
CA LEU A 84 5.17 3.97 -8.48
C LEU A 84 3.64 3.81 -8.57
N SER A 85 3.09 2.71 -8.03
CA SER A 85 1.66 2.43 -8.01
C SER A 85 0.89 3.22 -6.94
N ASP A 86 1.60 3.89 -6.03
CA ASP A 86 1.01 4.57 -4.89
C ASP A 86 0.66 6.04 -5.16
N TYR A 87 1.08 6.57 -6.32
CA TYR A 87 0.75 7.94 -6.71
C TYR A 87 -0.72 8.06 -7.07
N ALA A 88 -1.34 9.16 -6.65
CA ALA A 88 -2.76 9.37 -6.86
C ALA A 88 -3.11 9.34 -8.35
N PRO A 89 -4.13 8.59 -8.79
CA PRO A 89 -4.56 8.62 -10.18
C PRO A 89 -5.13 9.99 -10.55
N CYS A 90 -5.12 10.30 -11.84
CA CYS A 90 -5.84 11.45 -12.37
C CYS A 90 -7.36 11.31 -12.10
N ALA A 91 -8.02 12.40 -11.78
CA ALA A 91 -9.46 12.43 -11.56
C ALA A 91 -10.20 12.64 -12.89
N PHE A 92 -10.43 11.56 -13.66
CA PHE A 92 -11.17 11.67 -14.91
C PHE A 92 -12.69 11.47 -14.73
N PRO A 93 -13.53 12.24 -15.44
CA PRO A 93 -13.16 13.47 -16.15
C PRO A 93 -12.90 14.64 -15.17
N PHE A 94 -12.04 15.58 -15.56
CA PHE A 94 -11.85 16.83 -14.80
C PHE A 94 -12.22 18.07 -15.61
N TRP A 95 -12.71 19.09 -14.91
CA TRP A 95 -13.06 20.38 -15.50
C TRP A 95 -11.91 21.37 -15.38
N TYR A 96 -11.43 21.88 -16.52
CA TYR A 96 -10.48 22.98 -16.61
C TYR A 96 -10.97 24.05 -17.59
N ARG A 97 -10.99 25.31 -17.14
CA ARG A 97 -11.57 26.46 -17.85
C ARG A 97 -12.99 26.16 -18.31
N HIS A 98 -13.23 26.06 -19.62
CA HIS A 98 -14.54 25.76 -20.20
C HIS A 98 -14.62 24.36 -20.83
N MET A 99 -13.66 23.48 -20.53
CA MET A 99 -13.50 22.16 -21.16
C MET A 99 -13.47 21.02 -20.14
N ILE A 100 -14.01 19.87 -20.53
CA ILE A 100 -13.99 18.63 -19.75
C ILE A 100 -12.96 17.68 -20.37
N TYR A 101 -11.99 17.24 -19.58
CA TYR A 101 -10.90 16.38 -20.01
C TYR A 101 -11.08 14.95 -19.51
N TRP A 102 -10.91 13.99 -20.42
CA TRP A 102 -10.98 12.54 -20.15
C TRP A 102 -9.60 11.86 -20.18
N ASP A 103 -8.58 12.63 -20.55
CA ASP A 103 -7.18 12.20 -20.62
C ASP A 103 -6.29 13.40 -20.26
N CYS A 104 -4.99 13.17 -20.13
CA CYS A 104 -4.01 14.21 -19.90
C CYS A 104 -3.98 15.21 -21.05
N THR A 105 -3.84 16.49 -20.71
CA THR A 105 -3.85 17.60 -21.67
C THR A 105 -2.57 18.42 -21.58
N GLU A 106 -2.21 19.10 -22.67
CA GLU A 106 -1.12 20.10 -22.70
C GLU A 106 -1.68 21.52 -22.56
N ASP A 107 -3.01 21.66 -22.44
CA ASP A 107 -3.69 22.95 -22.37
C ASP A 107 -3.15 23.81 -21.23
N GLY A 108 -2.66 25.01 -21.59
CA GLY A 108 -2.12 25.98 -20.64
C GLY A 108 -0.67 25.69 -20.20
N GLU A 109 -0.05 24.61 -20.65
CA GLU A 109 1.36 24.30 -20.37
C GLU A 109 2.26 24.83 -21.50
N VAL A 110 3.37 25.48 -21.14
CA VAL A 110 4.25 26.18 -22.09
C VAL A 110 5.21 25.21 -22.77
N PHE A 111 5.63 24.15 -22.08
CA PHE A 111 6.64 23.21 -22.56
C PHE A 111 6.06 21.93 -23.18
N GLY A 112 4.76 21.90 -23.49
CA GLY A 112 4.09 20.74 -24.09
C GLY A 112 4.03 19.51 -23.18
N LYS A 113 4.21 19.68 -21.86
CA LYS A 113 4.09 18.57 -20.92
C LYS A 113 2.62 18.30 -20.63
N LYS A 114 2.21 17.04 -20.82
CA LYS A 114 0.87 16.59 -20.47
C LYS A 114 0.66 16.58 -18.96
N TRP A 115 -0.48 17.07 -18.52
CA TRP A 115 -0.89 17.11 -17.13
C TRP A 115 -2.35 16.69 -16.96
N CYS A 116 -2.72 16.33 -15.74
CA CYS A 116 -4.08 16.00 -15.36
C CYS A 116 -4.42 16.59 -14.00
N SER A 117 -5.70 16.84 -13.72
CA SER A 117 -6.13 17.21 -12.37
C SER A 117 -6.23 15.99 -11.46
N LEU A 118 -5.96 16.20 -10.16
CA LEU A 118 -6.20 15.21 -9.10
C LEU A 118 -7.59 15.38 -8.46
N THR A 119 -8.40 16.30 -8.98
CA THR A 119 -9.75 16.61 -8.51
C THR A 119 -10.69 16.75 -9.69
N PRO A 120 -12.00 16.46 -9.54
CA PRO A 120 -12.96 16.66 -10.64
C PRO A 120 -13.08 18.13 -11.12
N ASN A 121 -12.75 19.11 -10.27
CA ASN A 121 -12.85 20.53 -10.61
C ASN A 121 -11.54 21.27 -10.37
N TYR A 122 -10.65 21.24 -11.37
CA TYR A 122 -9.39 21.96 -11.32
C TYR A 122 -9.59 23.47 -11.11
N ASN A 123 -10.63 24.07 -11.71
CA ASN A 123 -10.85 25.51 -11.61
C ASN A 123 -11.02 25.98 -10.17
N LYS A 124 -11.58 25.13 -9.31
CA LYS A 124 -11.77 25.38 -7.89
C LYS A 124 -10.55 24.98 -7.07
N ASP A 125 -10.08 23.75 -7.28
CA ASP A 125 -9.15 23.11 -6.35
C ASP A 125 -7.67 23.35 -6.75
N GLN A 126 -7.42 23.60 -8.04
CA GLN A 126 -6.10 23.89 -8.62
C GLN A 126 -5.04 22.82 -8.31
N VAL A 127 -5.47 21.57 -8.10
CA VAL A 127 -4.58 20.43 -7.82
C VAL A 127 -4.38 19.59 -9.07
N TRP A 128 -3.12 19.31 -9.39
CA TRP A 128 -2.73 18.63 -10.62
C TRP A 128 -1.37 17.96 -10.50
N LYS A 129 -1.07 17.10 -11.47
CA LYS A 129 0.26 16.53 -11.68
C LYS A 129 0.58 16.38 -13.16
N TYR A 130 1.86 16.29 -13.49
CA TYR A 130 2.28 15.84 -14.81
C TYR A 130 1.95 14.36 -14.99
N CYS A 131 1.57 14.00 -16.21
CA CYS A 131 1.43 12.62 -16.61
C CYS A 131 2.81 12.04 -16.96
N ILE A 132 2.95 10.73 -16.74
CA ILE A 132 4.16 9.94 -17.05
C ILE A 132 3.95 9.24 -18.38
#